data_AF-A0A2H5WQH9-F1
#
_entry.id   AF-A0A2H5WQH9-F1
#
_cell.length_a   1.000
_cell.length_b   1.000
_cell.length_c   1.000
_cell.angle_alpha   90.00
_cell.angle_beta   90.00
_cell.angle_gamma   90.00
#
_symmetry.space_group_name_H-M   'P 1'
#
loop_
_entity.id
_entity.type
_entity.pdbx_description
1 polymer ?
#
loop_
_entity_poly.entity_id
_entity_poly.type
_entity_poly.pdbx_seq_one_letter_code
_entity_poly.pdbx_strand_id
1 'polypeptide(L)'
;MREAFLRSDAWRFRWLPLLTAIAGVITAYFLQEVPLFRRHALLITLLIGIGFFVPPIRHRLLILFAYGLSLYFLSKSLGTWFGAPLGELGHVDQVAWVFVGLLCGVSAVGMGQRHPPAWTVSVLLVALAIYFATYTYSELQLGNWLQVLAGFGLMLVALGQAVVHWVENSKPPQSMP
;
A
#
# COMPACT_ATOMS: atom_id res chain seq x y z
N MET A 1 12.94 -31.62 -1.02
CA MET A 1 13.27 -30.21 -0.69
C MET A 1 12.36 -29.18 -1.37
N ARG A 2 12.07 -29.27 -2.68
CA ARG A 2 11.19 -28.30 -3.38
C ARG A 2 9.78 -28.16 -2.79
N GLU A 3 9.13 -29.27 -2.41
CA GLU A 3 7.77 -29.23 -1.86
C GLU A 3 7.69 -28.62 -0.45
N ALA A 4 8.74 -28.80 0.35
CA ALA A 4 8.84 -28.19 1.68
C ALA A 4 9.01 -26.67 1.59
N PHE A 5 9.76 -26.18 0.60
CA PHE A 5 9.91 -24.75 0.34
C PHE A 5 8.60 -24.10 -0.13
N LEU A 6 7.89 -24.72 -1.09
CA LEU A 6 6.60 -24.21 -1.59
C LEU A 6 5.48 -24.23 -0.55
N ARG A 7 5.56 -25.11 0.46
CA ARG A 7 4.62 -25.14 1.59
C ARG A 7 5.06 -24.27 2.78
N SER A 8 6.26 -23.70 2.74
CA SER A 8 6.78 -22.88 3.83
C SER A 8 5.95 -21.61 4.00
N ASP A 9 5.80 -21.17 5.25
CA ASP A 9 5.12 -19.91 5.58
C ASP A 9 5.86 -18.71 4.95
N ALA A 10 7.19 -18.77 4.85
CA ALA A 10 7.98 -17.75 4.16
C ALA A 10 7.60 -17.64 2.67
N TRP A 11 7.40 -18.76 1.97
CA TRP A 11 6.96 -18.73 0.58
C TRP A 11 5.56 -18.13 0.44
N ARG A 12 4.62 -18.56 1.28
CA ARG A 12 3.21 -18.14 1.21
C ARG A 12 2.97 -16.69 1.59
N PHE A 13 3.68 -16.17 2.59
CA PHE A 13 3.44 -14.86 3.18
C PHE A 13 4.48 -13.80 2.80
N ARG A 14 5.62 -14.15 2.20
CA ARG A 14 6.63 -13.17 1.75
C ARG A 14 6.84 -13.22 0.26
N TRP A 15 7.31 -14.37 -0.24
CA TRP A 15 7.80 -14.47 -1.61
C TRP A 15 6.70 -14.48 -2.65
N LEU A 16 5.62 -15.25 -2.43
CA LEU A 16 4.52 -15.32 -3.38
C LEU A 16 3.83 -13.95 -3.56
N PRO A 17 3.44 -13.23 -2.48
CA PRO A 17 2.90 -11.88 -2.62
C PRO A 17 3.88 -10.90 -3.27
N LEU A 18 5.17 -10.96 -2.94
CA LEU A 18 6.19 -10.10 -3.55
C LEU A 18 6.31 -10.34 -5.06
N LEU A 19 6.41 -11.61 -5.49
CA LEU A 19 6.51 -11.96 -6.90
C LEU A 19 5.24 -11.56 -7.67
N THR A 20 4.07 -11.75 -7.08
CA THR A 20 2.81 -11.29 -7.67
C THR A 20 2.75 -9.76 -7.76
N ALA A 21 3.26 -9.04 -6.75
CA ALA A 21 3.36 -7.58 -6.78
C ALA A 21 4.32 -7.10 -7.88
N ILE A 22 5.48 -7.75 -8.05
CA ILE A 22 6.43 -7.46 -9.13
C ILE A 22 5.76 -7.67 -10.49
N ALA A 23 5.12 -8.81 -10.70
CA ALA A 23 4.38 -9.07 -11.94
C ALA A 23 3.28 -8.02 -12.19
N GLY A 24 2.58 -7.60 -11.13
CA GLY A 24 1.58 -6.53 -11.19
C GLY A 24 2.17 -5.17 -11.59
N VAL A 25 3.32 -4.78 -11.02
CA VAL A 25 4.00 -3.52 -11.36
C VAL A 25 4.56 -3.55 -12.78
N ILE A 26 5.15 -4.67 -13.22
CA ILE A 26 5.58 -4.86 -14.61
C ILE A 26 4.37 -4.72 -15.55
N THR A 27 3.25 -5.36 -15.21
CA THR A 27 2.02 -5.25 -16.00
C THR A 27 1.52 -3.80 -16.04
N ALA A 28 1.54 -3.11 -14.91
CA ALA A 28 1.15 -1.70 -14.82
C ALA A 28 2.06 -0.80 -15.67
N TYR A 29 3.37 -1.08 -15.72
CA TYR A 29 4.32 -0.37 -16.57
C TYR A 29 3.95 -0.51 -18.06
N PHE A 30 3.63 -1.72 -18.51
CA PHE A 30 3.22 -1.92 -19.91
C PHE A 30 1.84 -1.33 -20.22
N LEU A 31 0.94 -1.27 -19.23
CA LEU A 31 -0.42 -0.74 -19.40
C LEU A 31 -0.53 0.76 -19.13
N GLN A 32 0.54 1.45 -18.73
CA GLN A 32 0.50 2.86 -18.33
C GLN A 32 0.05 3.81 -19.47
N GLU A 33 0.29 3.40 -20.71
CA GLU A 33 -0.08 4.17 -21.91
C GLU A 33 -1.58 4.06 -22.24
N VAL A 34 -2.32 3.16 -21.58
CA VAL A 34 -3.75 2.97 -21.81
C VAL A 34 -4.54 4.04 -21.01
N PRO A 35 -5.21 5.01 -21.68
CA PRO A 35 -5.87 6.14 -21.01
C PRO A 35 -6.97 5.71 -20.02
N LEU A 36 -7.56 4.54 -20.27
CA LEU A 36 -8.62 3.96 -19.44
C LEU A 36 -8.11 3.54 -18.05
N PHE A 37 -6.88 3.00 -17.96
CA PHE A 37 -6.24 2.67 -16.68
C PHE A 37 -5.85 3.94 -15.91
N ARG A 38 -5.37 4.98 -16.60
CA ARG A 38 -5.01 6.27 -15.99
C ARG A 38 -6.21 6.95 -15.32
N ARG A 39 -7.41 6.85 -15.92
CA ARG A 39 -8.65 7.48 -15.40
C ARG A 39 -9.35 6.68 -14.31
N HIS A 40 -9.23 5.35 -14.30
CA HIS A 40 -9.99 4.49 -13.38
C HIS A 40 -9.11 3.80 -12.32
N ALA A 41 -7.84 4.19 -12.19
CA ALA A 41 -6.91 3.62 -11.21
C ALA A 41 -7.48 3.62 -9.78
N LEU A 42 -8.14 4.71 -9.38
CA LEU A 42 -8.83 4.84 -8.09
C LEU A 42 -10.02 3.87 -7.96
N LEU A 43 -10.79 3.70 -9.03
CA LEU A 43 -11.97 2.82 -9.06
C LEU A 43 -11.58 1.34 -9.06
N ILE A 44 -10.49 1.00 -9.76
CA ILE A 44 -9.85 -0.33 -9.72
C ILE A 44 -9.26 -0.60 -8.34
N THR A 45 -8.64 0.39 -7.72
CA THR A 45 -8.10 0.27 -6.34
C THR A 45 -9.23 0.11 -5.33
N LEU A 46 -10.36 0.79 -5.50
CA LEU A 46 -11.58 0.61 -4.72
C LEU A 46 -12.22 -0.79 -4.93
N LEU A 47 -12.28 -1.29 -6.17
CA LEU A 47 -12.78 -2.63 -6.49
C LEU A 47 -11.87 -3.73 -5.92
N ILE A 48 -10.55 -3.56 -5.97
CA ILE A 48 -9.59 -4.44 -5.27
C ILE A 48 -9.78 -4.34 -3.76
N GLY A 49 -10.14 -3.13 -3.28
CA GLY A 49 -10.56 -2.88 -1.90
C GLY A 49 -11.72 -3.76 -1.44
N ILE A 50 -12.64 -4.14 -2.33
CA ILE A 50 -13.74 -5.07 -2.02
C ILE A 50 -13.21 -6.49 -1.72
N GLY A 51 -12.07 -6.88 -2.30
CA GLY A 51 -11.39 -8.14 -1.99
C GLY A 51 -10.97 -8.27 -0.51
N PHE A 52 -10.83 -7.14 0.21
CA PHE A 52 -10.53 -7.16 1.65
C PHE A 52 -11.68 -7.68 2.53
N PHE A 53 -12.90 -7.77 2.00
CA PHE A 53 -14.04 -8.31 2.74
C PHE A 53 -14.05 -9.84 2.82
N VAL A 54 -13.14 -10.54 2.13
CA VAL A 54 -13.04 -12.01 2.19
C VAL A 54 -12.07 -12.44 3.30
N PRO A 55 -12.57 -12.91 4.47
CA PRO A 55 -11.72 -13.16 5.64
C PRO A 55 -10.52 -14.10 5.42
N PRO A 56 -10.64 -15.22 4.67
CA PRO A 56 -9.51 -16.17 4.53
C PRO A 56 -8.34 -15.66 3.69
N ILE A 57 -8.57 -14.68 2.80
CA ILE A 57 -7.52 -14.15 1.91
C ILE A 57 -7.09 -12.73 2.28
N ARG A 58 -7.84 -12.04 3.15
CA ARG A 58 -7.60 -10.67 3.59
C ARG A 58 -6.15 -10.41 3.98
N HIS A 59 -5.56 -11.28 4.80
CA HIS A 59 -4.17 -11.10 5.25
C HIS A 59 -3.15 -11.17 4.10
N ARG A 60 -3.32 -12.12 3.17
CA ARG A 60 -2.43 -12.25 2.00
C ARG A 60 -2.61 -11.11 1.01
N LEU A 61 -3.85 -10.66 0.82
CA LEU A 61 -4.16 -9.50 -0.01
C LEU A 61 -3.57 -8.21 0.58
N LEU A 62 -3.58 -8.04 1.91
CA LEU A 62 -2.94 -6.91 2.58
C LEU A 62 -1.43 -6.88 2.34
N ILE A 63 -0.77 -8.04 2.43
CA ILE A 63 0.67 -8.15 2.14
C ILE A 63 0.95 -7.83 0.66
N LEU A 64 0.17 -8.41 -0.25
CA LEU A 64 0.28 -8.17 -1.70
C LEU A 64 0.08 -6.68 -2.01
N PHE A 65 -0.94 -6.07 -1.42
CA PHE A 65 -1.25 -4.65 -1.57
C PHE A 65 -0.12 -3.77 -1.05
N ALA A 66 0.43 -4.06 0.14
CA ALA A 66 1.55 -3.32 0.71
C ALA A 66 2.83 -3.43 -0.13
N TYR A 67 3.17 -4.62 -0.63
CA TYR A 67 4.29 -4.78 -1.58
C TYR A 67 4.01 -4.05 -2.90
N GLY A 68 2.80 -4.13 -3.42
CA GLY A 68 2.39 -3.45 -4.65
C GLY A 68 2.55 -1.94 -4.54
N LEU A 69 2.05 -1.34 -3.46
CA LEU A 69 2.22 0.09 -3.17
C LEU A 69 3.70 0.45 -2.98
N SER A 70 4.45 -0.34 -2.23
CA SER A 70 5.89 -0.12 -2.02
C SER A 70 6.64 -0.05 -3.35
N LEU A 71 6.47 -1.08 -4.19
CA LEU A 71 7.10 -1.16 -5.49
C LEU A 71 6.62 -0.04 -6.42
N TYR A 72 5.33 0.29 -6.41
CA TYR A 72 4.78 1.39 -7.20
C TYR A 72 5.44 2.72 -6.84
N PHE A 73 5.43 3.12 -5.57
CA PHE A 73 5.98 4.41 -5.15
C PHE A 73 7.49 4.49 -5.34
N LEU A 74 8.22 3.41 -5.03
CA LEU A 74 9.66 3.34 -5.26
C LEU A 74 9.99 3.40 -6.76
N SER A 75 9.29 2.63 -7.59
CA SER A 75 9.53 2.64 -9.05
C SER A 75 9.23 4.01 -9.65
N LYS A 76 8.19 4.68 -9.17
CA LYS A 76 7.81 6.01 -9.64
C LYS A 76 8.83 7.08 -9.23
N SER A 77 9.31 7.02 -7.99
CA SER A 77 10.35 7.94 -7.49
C SER A 77 11.71 7.72 -8.15
N LEU A 78 12.14 6.46 -8.29
CA LEU A 78 13.36 6.09 -9.02
C LEU A 78 13.23 6.47 -10.50
N GLY A 79 12.07 6.22 -11.10
CA GLY A 79 11.78 6.63 -12.47
C GLY A 79 11.99 8.13 -12.68
N THR A 80 11.57 8.97 -11.73
CA THR A 80 11.85 10.41 -11.78
C THR A 80 13.34 10.73 -11.63
N TRP A 81 14.12 10.02 -10.81
CA TRP A 81 15.58 10.24 -10.71
C TRP A 81 16.32 9.89 -12.01
N PHE A 82 15.88 8.84 -12.69
CA PHE A 82 16.52 8.36 -13.92
C PHE A 82 15.91 8.93 -15.21
N GLY A 83 14.91 9.83 -15.12
CA GLY A 83 14.23 10.39 -16.29
C GLY A 83 13.47 9.34 -17.11
N ALA A 84 13.00 8.27 -16.47
CA ALA A 84 12.28 7.17 -17.10
C ALA A 84 10.78 7.49 -17.29
N PRO A 85 10.05 6.81 -18.20
CA PRO A 85 8.66 7.13 -18.55
C PRO A 85 7.62 6.98 -17.42
N LEU A 86 7.97 6.31 -16.32
CA LEU A 86 7.15 6.28 -15.09
C LEU A 86 7.28 7.56 -14.25
N GLY A 87 8.28 8.39 -14.51
CA GLY A 87 8.67 9.52 -13.68
C GLY A 87 8.20 10.85 -14.25
N GLU A 88 7.43 11.59 -13.46
CA GLU A 88 7.01 12.98 -13.73
C GLU A 88 6.69 13.69 -12.39
N LEU A 89 7.52 13.48 -11.37
CA LEU A 89 7.26 14.00 -10.03
C LEU A 89 7.96 15.33 -9.79
N GLY A 90 7.28 16.21 -9.07
CA GLY A 90 7.94 17.32 -8.39
C GLY A 90 8.94 16.81 -7.36
N HIS A 91 9.96 17.61 -7.05
CA HIS A 91 11.05 17.20 -6.16
C HIS A 91 10.58 16.83 -4.74
N VAL A 92 9.53 17.51 -4.24
CA VAL A 92 8.92 17.23 -2.94
C VAL A 92 8.16 15.89 -2.95
N ASP A 93 7.38 15.64 -4.00
CA ASP A 93 6.61 14.39 -4.14
C ASP A 93 7.53 13.18 -4.32
N GLN A 94 8.66 13.39 -4.99
CA GLN A 94 9.67 12.36 -5.20
C GLN A 94 10.20 11.79 -3.88
N VAL A 95 10.62 12.65 -2.94
CA VAL A 95 11.15 12.23 -1.63
C VAL A 95 10.03 11.65 -0.76
N ALA A 96 8.85 12.29 -0.76
CA ALA A 96 7.69 11.81 -0.02
C ALA A 96 7.30 10.38 -0.46
N TRP A 97 7.36 10.09 -1.76
CA TRP A 97 6.99 8.78 -2.29
C TRP A 97 8.06 7.72 -2.03
N VAL A 98 9.35 8.07 -1.95
CA VAL A 98 10.35 7.13 -1.40
C VAL A 98 9.97 6.75 0.02
N PHE A 99 9.67 7.74 0.87
CA PHE A 99 9.34 7.51 2.27
C PHE A 99 8.08 6.64 2.43
N VAL A 100 7.00 6.97 1.72
CA VAL A 100 5.76 6.17 1.70
C VAL A 100 6.04 4.75 1.17
N GLY A 101 6.82 4.64 0.09
CA GLY A 101 7.19 3.35 -0.48
C GLY A 101 7.97 2.46 0.50
N LEU A 102 8.89 3.05 1.27
CA LEU A 102 9.63 2.35 2.32
C LEU A 102 8.73 1.91 3.47
N LEU A 103 7.83 2.78 3.95
CA LEU A 103 6.87 2.41 5.01
C LEU A 103 5.98 1.24 4.57
N CYS A 104 5.45 1.27 3.35
CA CYS A 104 4.70 0.16 2.76
C CYS A 104 5.54 -1.12 2.68
N GLY A 105 6.82 -1.02 2.32
CA GLY A 105 7.73 -2.16 2.23
C GLY A 105 8.03 -2.79 3.60
N VAL A 106 8.39 -1.97 4.60
CA VAL A 106 8.63 -2.40 5.99
C VAL A 106 7.37 -3.06 6.57
N SER A 107 6.21 -2.45 6.32
CA SER A 107 4.92 -3.00 6.69
C SER A 107 4.66 -4.37 6.04
N ALA A 108 4.90 -4.51 4.73
CA ALA A 108 4.72 -5.77 4.01
C ALA A 108 5.64 -6.88 4.54
N VAL A 109 6.92 -6.56 4.81
CA VAL A 109 7.89 -7.51 5.37
C VAL A 109 7.50 -7.95 6.78
N GLY A 110 7.04 -7.01 7.61
CA GLY A 110 6.55 -7.29 8.95
C GLY A 110 5.26 -8.13 8.93
N MET A 111 4.33 -7.83 8.01
CA MET A 111 3.12 -8.62 7.82
C MET A 111 3.38 -10.02 7.24
N GLY A 112 4.52 -10.23 6.58
CA GLY A 112 4.90 -11.51 5.99
C GLY A 112 5.31 -12.59 7.00
N GLN A 113 4.58 -12.70 8.11
CA GLN A 113 4.76 -13.67 9.17
C GLN A 113 3.41 -14.29 9.49
N ARG A 114 3.39 -15.54 9.98
CA ARG A 114 2.13 -16.24 10.27
C ARG A 114 1.29 -15.48 11.31
N HIS A 115 1.93 -14.82 12.26
CA HIS A 115 1.32 -13.96 13.28
C HIS A 115 2.01 -12.60 13.21
N PRO A 116 1.52 -11.68 12.37
CA PRO A 116 2.17 -10.41 12.17
C PRO A 116 2.07 -9.53 13.43
N PRO A 117 3.12 -8.77 13.77
CA PRO A 117 3.05 -7.84 14.87
C PRO A 117 2.10 -6.68 14.53
N ALA A 118 1.31 -6.23 15.51
CA ALA A 118 0.23 -5.29 15.29
C ALA A 118 0.64 -3.95 14.64
N TRP A 119 1.85 -3.49 14.89
CA TRP A 119 2.36 -2.22 14.37
C TRP A 119 2.46 -2.20 12.84
N THR A 120 2.55 -3.35 12.17
CA THR A 120 2.78 -3.39 10.72
C THR A 120 1.59 -2.83 9.96
N VAL A 121 0.37 -3.11 10.43
CA VAL A 121 -0.85 -2.57 9.82
C VAL A 121 -0.95 -1.07 10.09
N SER A 122 -0.63 -0.61 11.31
CA SER A 122 -0.58 0.82 11.63
C SER A 122 0.42 1.57 10.73
N VAL A 123 1.59 1.00 10.44
CA VAL A 123 2.56 1.60 9.51
C VAL A 123 2.01 1.70 8.08
N LEU A 124 1.29 0.68 7.59
CA LEU A 124 0.64 0.77 6.28
C LEU A 124 -0.41 1.89 6.25
N LEU A 125 -1.22 1.99 7.30
CA LEU A 125 -2.27 3.00 7.40
C LEU A 125 -1.69 4.41 7.51
N VAL A 126 -0.58 4.60 8.21
CA VAL A 126 0.17 5.87 8.24
C VAL A 126 0.72 6.21 6.85
N ALA A 127 1.30 5.24 6.15
CA ALA A 127 1.79 5.45 4.78
C ALA A 127 0.65 5.88 3.83
N LEU A 128 -0.51 5.24 3.95
CA LEU A 128 -1.72 5.62 3.20
C LEU A 128 -2.23 7.01 3.57
N ALA A 129 -2.21 7.39 4.85
CA ALA A 129 -2.60 8.71 5.28
C ALA A 129 -1.68 9.79 4.67
N ILE A 130 -0.37 9.57 4.67
CA ILE A 130 0.61 10.48 4.04
C ILE A 130 0.32 10.58 2.54
N TYR A 131 0.07 9.45 1.87
CA TYR A 131 -0.29 9.44 0.46
C TYR A 131 -1.56 10.25 0.19
N PHE A 132 -2.64 10.01 0.93
CA PHE A 132 -3.90 10.74 0.75
C PHE A 132 -3.75 12.23 1.06
N ALA A 133 -2.92 12.61 2.03
CA ALA A 133 -2.62 14.02 2.28
C ALA A 133 -1.96 14.69 1.06
N THR A 134 -0.95 14.04 0.46
CA THR A 134 -0.29 14.55 -0.75
C THR A 134 -1.24 14.61 -1.96
N TYR A 135 -2.08 13.59 -2.12
CA TYR A 135 -3.10 13.53 -3.18
C TYR A 135 -4.17 14.63 -3.00
N THR A 136 -4.68 14.81 -1.79
CA THR A 136 -5.63 15.89 -1.49
C THR A 136 -5.02 17.26 -1.78
N TYR A 137 -3.74 17.46 -1.46
CA TYR A 137 -3.05 18.71 -1.77
C TYR A 137 -2.93 18.94 -3.28
N SER A 138 -2.55 17.93 -4.07
CA SER A 138 -2.46 18.07 -5.54
C SER A 138 -3.82 18.35 -6.18
N GLU A 139 -4.88 17.66 -5.75
CA GLU A 139 -6.23 17.88 -6.26
C GLU A 139 -6.79 19.25 -5.87
N LEU A 140 -6.39 19.79 -4.71
CA LEU A 140 -6.73 21.14 -4.28
C LEU A 140 -6.13 22.19 -5.23
N GLN A 141 -4.87 22.02 -5.65
CA GLN A 141 -4.24 22.90 -6.64
C GLN A 141 -4.92 22.84 -8.01
N LEU A 142 -5.50 21.68 -8.36
CA LEU A 142 -6.26 21.48 -9.60
C LEU A 142 -7.74 21.94 -9.50
N GLY A 143 -8.18 22.44 -8.34
CA GLY A 143 -9.56 22.88 -8.11
C GLY A 143 -10.59 21.76 -8.05
N ASN A 144 -10.16 20.51 -7.86
CA ASN A 144 -11.01 19.32 -7.94
C ASN A 144 -11.61 18.95 -6.57
N TRP A 145 -12.55 19.77 -6.10
CA TRP A 145 -13.10 19.69 -4.74
C TRP A 145 -13.71 18.34 -4.36
N LEU A 146 -14.28 17.60 -5.31
CA LEU A 146 -14.83 16.26 -5.05
C LEU A 146 -13.72 15.28 -4.63
N GLN A 147 -12.57 15.31 -5.33
CA GLN A 147 -11.43 14.45 -5.02
C GLN A 147 -10.70 14.91 -3.76
N VAL A 148 -10.67 16.22 -3.49
CA VAL A 148 -10.17 16.78 -2.23
C VAL A 148 -10.94 16.23 -1.03
N LEU A 149 -12.28 16.30 -1.05
CA LEU A 149 -13.12 15.79 0.03
C LEU A 149 -12.98 14.27 0.21
N ALA A 150 -12.94 13.52 -0.90
CA ALA A 150 -12.72 12.08 -0.86
C ALA A 150 -11.35 11.71 -0.27
N GLY A 151 -10.28 12.37 -0.74
CA GLY A 151 -8.92 12.14 -0.24
C GLY A 151 -8.78 12.51 1.25
N PHE A 152 -9.38 13.62 1.67
CA PHE A 152 -9.36 14.05 3.07
C PHE A 152 -10.11 13.06 3.98
N GLY A 153 -11.27 12.57 3.54
CA GLY A 153 -12.01 11.53 4.25
C GLY A 153 -11.20 10.23 4.40
N LEU A 154 -10.57 9.78 3.30
CA LEU A 154 -9.71 8.58 3.32
C LEU A 154 -8.48 8.75 4.21
N MET A 155 -7.87 9.94 4.22
CA MET A 155 -6.76 10.27 5.13
C MET A 155 -7.18 10.16 6.60
N LEU A 156 -8.31 10.76 6.97
CA LEU A 156 -8.80 10.72 8.35
C LEU A 156 -9.17 9.30 8.79
N VAL A 157 -9.81 8.52 7.92
CA VAL A 157 -10.14 7.12 8.20
C VAL A 157 -8.86 6.31 8.40
N ALA A 158 -7.86 6.49 7.54
CA ALA A 158 -6.58 5.79 7.66
C ALA A 158 -5.87 6.12 8.98
N LEU A 159 -5.81 7.40 9.36
CA LEU A 159 -5.23 7.83 10.65
C LEU A 159 -6.03 7.29 11.84
N GLY A 160 -7.35 7.40 11.81
CA GLY A 160 -8.21 6.90 12.89
C GLY A 160 -8.03 5.39 13.08
N GLN A 161 -8.00 4.62 11.99
CA GLN A 161 -7.75 3.18 12.05
C GLN A 161 -6.32 2.85 12.54
N ALA A 162 -5.32 3.65 12.16
CA ALA A 162 -3.95 3.47 12.65
C ALA A 162 -3.88 3.63 14.18
N VAL A 163 -4.57 4.64 14.71
CA VAL A 163 -4.66 4.92 16.16
C VAL A 163 -5.44 3.83 16.88
N VAL A 164 -6.62 3.43 16.39
CA VAL A 164 -7.42 2.35 16.99
C VAL A 164 -6.60 1.06 17.06
N HIS A 165 -5.97 0.68 15.95
CA HIS A 165 -5.15 -0.53 15.88
C HIS A 165 -3.93 -0.45 16.80
N TRP A 166 -3.34 0.73 16.99
CA TRP A 166 -2.26 0.94 17.94
C TRP A 166 -2.73 0.80 19.39
N VAL A 167 -3.84 1.44 19.74
CA VAL A 167 -4.40 1.46 21.11
C VAL A 167 -4.89 0.07 21.52
N GLU A 168 -5.61 -0.64 20.65
CA GLU A 168 -6.13 -1.98 20.94
C GLU A 168 -5.00 -2.98 21.21
N ASN A 169 -3.89 -2.87 20.50
CA ASN A 169 -2.74 -3.76 20.67
C ASN A 169 -1.71 -3.27 21.71
N SER A 170 -1.92 -2.08 22.29
CA SER A 170 -1.15 -1.57 23.43
C SER A 170 -1.75 -1.96 24.78
N LYS A 171 -2.98 -2.52 24.80
CA LYS A 171 -3.60 -3.02 26.03
C LYS A 171 -2.94 -4.36 26.42
N PRO A 172 -2.50 -4.53 27.68
CA PRO A 172 -2.00 -5.82 28.14
C PRO A 172 -3.09 -6.88 28.00
N PRO A 173 -2.74 -8.15 27.74
CA PRO A 173 -3.74 -9.23 27.71
C PRO A 173 -4.48 -9.20 29.03
N GLN A 174 -5.80 -9.02 28.98
CA GLN A 174 -6.64 -9.19 30.16
C GLN A 174 -6.40 -10.62 30.66
N SER A 175 -5.70 -10.75 31.79
CA SER A 175 -5.67 -11.97 32.56
C SER A 175 -7.12 -12.31 32.88
N MET A 176 -7.69 -13.28 32.18
CA MET A 176 -8.98 -13.83 32.56
C MET A 176 -8.82 -14.44 33.97
N PRO A 177 -9.75 -14.17 34.91
CA PRO A 177 -9.77 -14.83 36.20
C PRO A 177 -10.01 -16.34 36.08
#